data_AF-A0A1U7GFN4-F1
#
_entry.id   AF-A0A1U7GFN4-F1
#
_cell.length_a   1.000
_cell.length_b   1.000
_cell.length_c   1.000
_cell.angle_alpha   90.00
_cell.angle_beta   90.00
_cell.angle_gamma   90.00
#
_symmetry.space_group_name_H-M   'P 1'
#
loop_
_entity.id
_entity.type
_entity.pdbx_description
1 polymer ?
#
loop_
_entity_poly.entity_id
_entity_poly.type
_entity_poly.pdbx_seq_one_letter_code
_entity_poly.pdbx_strand_id
1 'polypeptide(L)'
;MSAIPPLRKAAIVLVSLEQSISSQLLAHLDPEAVEAVTWEIARMDRVDPAEQAVVLEEFLSLGLRRLCFVFDDVLRMDDAEVRAAFRPEDAEAWALALAGSAPPLRAKVLGALNASAALVLQRHLEGLGPFRLSDTEVAQVEVAERIRMLSDQGALDLPDPSGREEVLV
;
A
#
# COMPACT_ATOMS: atom_id res chain seq x y z
N MET A 1 19.66 15.69 -10.61
CA MET A 1 18.57 15.10 -11.42
C MET A 1 17.32 15.90 -11.09
N SER A 2 16.72 16.60 -12.06
CA SER A 2 15.48 17.34 -11.82
C SER A 2 14.35 16.35 -11.55
N ALA A 3 13.53 16.59 -10.52
CA ALA A 3 12.35 15.77 -10.28
C ALA A 3 11.41 15.86 -11.48
N ILE A 4 11.02 14.70 -12.03
CA ILE A 4 10.06 14.62 -13.15
C ILE A 4 8.68 15.02 -12.60
N PRO A 5 7.97 16.00 -13.20
CA PRO A 5 6.65 16.42 -12.72
C PRO A 5 5.62 15.27 -12.74
N PRO A 6 4.69 15.16 -11.76
CA PRO A 6 3.72 14.07 -11.69
C PRO A 6 2.89 13.89 -12.96
N LEU A 7 2.41 15.00 -13.55
CA LEU A 7 1.63 14.97 -14.79
C LEU A 7 2.44 14.39 -15.96
N ARG A 8 3.73 14.71 -16.02
CA ARG A 8 4.65 14.17 -17.02
C ARG A 8 4.93 12.69 -16.80
N LYS A 9 5.06 12.23 -15.55
CA LYS A 9 5.16 10.79 -15.24
C LYS A 9 3.93 10.04 -15.74
N ALA A 10 2.73 10.53 -15.44
CA ALA A 10 1.48 9.92 -15.93
C ALA A 10 1.42 9.85 -17.46
N ALA A 11 1.80 10.94 -18.13
CA ALA A 11 1.88 11.00 -19.58
C ALA A 11 2.88 9.98 -20.16
N ILE A 12 4.07 9.87 -19.56
CA ILE A 12 5.12 8.91 -19.94
C ILE A 12 4.64 7.46 -19.76
N VAL A 13 3.93 7.14 -18.67
CA VAL A 13 3.36 5.81 -18.46
C VAL A 13 2.34 5.49 -19.56
N LEU A 14 1.37 6.37 -19.82
CA LEU A 14 0.32 6.10 -20.81
C LEU A 14 0.87 5.87 -22.23
N VAL A 15 1.87 6.65 -22.66
CA VAL A 15 2.48 6.46 -23.99
C VAL A 15 3.39 5.24 -24.08
N SER A 16 3.85 4.72 -22.93
CA SER A 16 4.68 3.50 -22.87
C SER A 16 3.85 2.21 -22.87
N LEU A 17 2.55 2.30 -22.62
CA LEU A 17 1.62 1.18 -22.59
C LEU A 17 0.96 0.96 -23.96
N GLU A 18 0.43 -0.25 -24.18
CA GLU A 18 -0.41 -0.52 -25.34
C GLU A 18 -1.71 0.31 -25.29
N GLN A 19 -2.22 0.65 -26.48
CA GLN A 19 -3.40 1.52 -26.63
C GLN A 19 -4.62 1.01 -25.86
N SER A 20 -4.82 -0.30 -25.80
CA SER A 20 -5.93 -0.95 -25.07
C SER A 20 -5.85 -0.68 -23.56
N ILE A 21 -4.67 -0.87 -22.97
CA ILE A 21 -4.41 -0.64 -21.55
C ILE A 21 -4.51 0.86 -21.23
N SER A 22 -3.89 1.71 -22.04
CA SER A 22 -3.97 3.16 -21.86
C SER A 22 -5.41 3.67 -21.89
N SER A 23 -6.24 3.14 -22.80
CA SER A 23 -7.66 3.53 -22.89
C SER A 23 -8.45 3.10 -21.65
N GLN A 24 -8.16 1.93 -21.09
CA GLN A 24 -8.78 1.48 -19.84
C GLN A 24 -8.37 2.34 -18.65
N LEU A 25 -7.09 2.72 -18.55
CA LEU A 25 -6.62 3.62 -17.49
C LEU A 25 -7.30 4.99 -17.57
N LEU A 26 -7.37 5.59 -18.77
CA LEU A 26 -8.06 6.86 -18.99
C LEU A 26 -9.55 6.81 -18.63
N ALA A 27 -10.22 5.67 -18.82
CA ALA A 27 -11.64 5.50 -18.49
C ALA A 27 -11.94 5.56 -16.97
N HIS A 28 -10.92 5.40 -16.12
CA HIS A 28 -11.05 5.48 -14.66
C HIS A 28 -10.67 6.86 -14.10
N LEU A 29 -10.24 7.79 -14.96
CA LEU A 29 -9.88 9.14 -14.56
C LEU A 29 -11.05 10.11 -14.73
N ASP A 30 -11.09 11.12 -13.87
CA ASP A 30 -12.03 12.24 -14.04
C ASP A 30 -11.69 13.05 -15.31
N PRO A 31 -12.68 13.71 -15.95
CA PRO A 31 -12.50 14.41 -17.22
C PRO A 31 -11.37 15.45 -17.22
N GLU A 32 -11.19 16.16 -16.11
CA GLU A 32 -10.12 17.16 -15.95
C GLU A 32 -8.72 16.53 -15.99
N ALA A 33 -8.56 15.37 -15.35
CA ALA A 33 -7.30 14.63 -15.37
C ALA A 33 -7.01 14.06 -16.76
N VAL A 34 -8.03 13.56 -17.47
CA VAL A 34 -7.90 13.10 -18.86
C VAL A 34 -7.41 14.21 -19.77
N GLU A 35 -8.00 15.40 -19.68
CA GLU A 35 -7.60 16.57 -20.46
C GLU A 35 -6.14 16.95 -20.15
N ALA A 36 -5.79 17.09 -18.88
CA ALA A 36 -4.45 17.49 -18.46
C ALA A 36 -3.37 16.52 -18.96
N VAL A 37 -3.60 15.21 -18.84
CA VAL A 37 -2.62 14.21 -19.28
C VAL A 37 -2.55 14.14 -20.80
N THR A 38 -3.69 14.21 -21.50
CA THR A 38 -3.73 14.24 -22.98
C THR A 38 -2.99 15.46 -23.53
N TRP A 39 -3.18 16.62 -22.89
CA TRP A 39 -2.47 17.85 -23.25
C TRP A 39 -0.96 17.73 -23.04
N GLU A 40 -0.53 17.16 -21.90
CA GLU A 40 0.89 16.94 -21.67
C GLU A 40 1.48 15.99 -22.72
N ILE A 41 0.77 14.90 -23.08
CA ILE A 41 1.17 14.00 -24.17
C ILE A 41 1.35 14.74 -25.49
N ALA A 42 0.40 15.58 -25.88
CA ALA A 42 0.48 16.35 -27.12
C ALA A 42 1.64 17.35 -27.14
N ARG A 43 2.07 17.84 -25.97
CA ARG A 43 3.21 18.76 -25.80
C ARG A 43 4.56 18.04 -25.75
N MET A 44 4.59 16.72 -25.52
CA MET A 44 5.83 15.96 -25.48
C MET A 44 6.37 15.71 -26.88
N ASP A 45 7.52 16.32 -27.22
CA ASP A 45 8.20 16.05 -28.51
C ASP A 45 8.92 14.69 -28.52
N ARG A 46 9.56 14.33 -27.41
CA ARG A 46 10.24 13.05 -27.18
C ARG A 46 10.33 12.74 -25.69
N VAL A 47 10.36 11.46 -25.35
CA VAL A 47 10.70 10.98 -24.00
C VAL A 47 12.13 10.43 -24.04
N ASP A 48 12.99 10.90 -23.13
CA ASP A 48 14.33 10.36 -23.00
C ASP A 48 14.25 8.91 -22.47
N PRO A 49 14.95 7.92 -23.06
CA PRO A 49 14.91 6.54 -22.57
C PRO A 49 15.28 6.38 -21.09
N ALA A 50 16.19 7.22 -20.56
CA ALA A 50 16.54 7.20 -19.15
C ALA A 50 15.41 7.77 -18.27
N GLU A 51 14.72 8.80 -18.74
CA GLU A 51 13.53 9.36 -18.07
C GLU A 51 12.40 8.32 -18.05
N GLN A 52 12.14 7.68 -19.18
CA GLN A 52 11.13 6.62 -19.32
C GLN A 52 11.41 5.45 -18.38
N ALA A 53 12.65 4.96 -18.34
CA ALA A 53 13.03 3.83 -17.47
C ALA A 53 12.76 4.14 -16.00
N VAL A 54 13.15 5.33 -15.52
CA VAL A 54 12.92 5.75 -14.13
C VAL A 54 11.42 5.80 -13.81
N VAL A 55 10.60 6.36 -14.71
CA VAL A 55 9.15 6.46 -14.49
C VAL A 55 8.48 5.09 -14.49
N LEU A 56 8.86 4.19 -15.40
CA LEU A 56 8.30 2.85 -15.46
C LEU A 56 8.71 2.01 -14.26
N GLU A 57 9.96 2.10 -13.82
CA GLU A 57 10.45 1.41 -12.62
C GLU A 57 9.69 1.89 -11.37
N GLU A 58 9.49 3.19 -11.22
CA GLU A 58 8.69 3.76 -10.13
C GLU A 58 7.24 3.24 -10.16
N PHE A 59 6.58 3.29 -11.33
CA PHE A 59 5.21 2.80 -11.49
C PHE A 59 5.07 1.30 -11.16
N LEU A 60 6.01 0.48 -11.65
CA LEU A 60 6.02 -0.96 -11.38
C LEU A 60 6.30 -1.26 -9.91
N SER A 61 7.23 -0.53 -9.28
CA SER A 61 7.52 -0.67 -7.84
C SER A 61 6.28 -0.38 -7.00
N LEU A 62 5.53 0.69 -7.31
CA LEU A 62 4.28 1.01 -6.62
C LEU A 62 3.25 -0.12 -6.75
N GLY A 63 3.07 -0.66 -7.97
CA GLY A 63 2.17 -1.78 -8.21
C GLY A 63 2.60 -3.05 -7.46
N LEU A 64 3.90 -3.36 -7.44
CA LEU A 64 4.45 -4.52 -6.74
C LEU A 64 4.31 -4.39 -5.23
N ARG A 65 4.57 -3.22 -4.64
CA ARG A 65 4.35 -2.95 -3.21
C ARG A 65 2.93 -3.34 -2.81
N ARG A 66 1.94 -2.87 -3.57
CA ARG A 66 0.54 -3.20 -3.35
C ARG A 66 0.22 -4.68 -3.54
N LEU A 67 0.70 -5.31 -4.61
CA LEU A 67 0.39 -6.71 -4.92
C LEU A 67 1.05 -7.69 -3.95
N CYS A 68 2.26 -7.38 -3.51
CA CYS A 68 3.03 -8.27 -2.66
C CYS A 68 2.65 -8.12 -1.19
N PHE A 69 2.17 -6.97 -0.72
CA PHE A 69 1.95 -6.67 0.70
C PHE A 69 1.12 -7.74 1.43
N VAL A 70 1.66 -8.23 2.54
CA VAL A 70 1.03 -9.17 3.49
C VAL A 70 1.05 -8.57 4.89
N PHE A 71 0.23 -9.10 5.79
CA PHE A 71 0.09 -8.57 7.15
C PHE A 71 1.43 -8.50 7.91
N ASP A 72 2.33 -9.47 7.73
CA ASP A 72 3.63 -9.47 8.40
C ASP A 72 4.54 -8.29 8.00
N ASP A 73 4.31 -7.66 6.84
CA ASP A 73 5.06 -6.47 6.43
C ASP A 73 4.79 -5.25 7.29
N VAL A 74 3.73 -5.27 8.10
CA VAL A 74 3.46 -4.23 9.09
C VAL A 74 4.66 -4.05 10.05
N LEU A 75 5.49 -5.08 10.22
CA LEU A 75 6.74 -4.96 10.98
C LEU A 75 7.74 -3.96 10.36
N ARG A 76 7.69 -3.80 9.05
CA ARG A 76 8.59 -2.94 8.25
C ARG A 76 8.03 -1.53 8.05
N MET A 77 6.77 -1.29 8.44
CA MET A 77 6.14 0.03 8.41
C MET A 77 6.64 0.90 9.57
N ASP A 78 6.66 2.21 9.36
CA ASP A 78 6.97 3.17 10.41
C ASP A 78 5.78 3.36 11.38
N ASP A 79 6.02 4.01 12.51
CA ASP A 79 4.98 4.18 13.54
C ASP A 79 3.86 5.15 13.10
N ALA A 80 4.11 6.02 12.11
CA ALA A 80 3.10 6.92 11.56
C ALA A 80 2.16 6.17 10.61
N GLU A 81 2.71 5.32 9.74
CA GLU A 81 1.97 4.45 8.82
C GLU A 81 1.11 3.44 9.60
N VAL A 82 1.66 2.80 10.64
CA VAL A 82 0.88 1.89 11.49
C VAL A 82 -0.27 2.62 12.22
N ARG A 83 -0.04 3.85 12.69
CA ARG A 83 -1.12 4.68 13.26
C ARG A 83 -2.16 5.10 12.24
N ALA A 84 -1.74 5.38 11.00
CA ALA A 84 -2.65 5.73 9.92
C ALA A 84 -3.51 4.52 9.51
N ALA A 85 -2.93 3.32 9.54
CA ALA A 85 -3.56 2.05 9.23
C ALA A 85 -4.62 1.62 10.27
N PHE A 86 -4.38 1.89 11.56
CA PHE A 86 -5.28 1.47 12.62
C PHE A 86 -6.45 2.44 12.81
N ARG A 87 -7.67 1.89 12.85
CA ARG A 87 -8.87 2.59 13.27
C ARG A 87 -9.55 1.84 14.42
N PRO A 88 -10.06 2.52 15.47
CA PRO A 88 -10.68 1.85 16.62
C PRO A 88 -11.83 0.91 16.26
N GLU A 89 -12.58 1.21 15.19
CA GLU A 89 -13.65 0.37 14.66
C GLU A 89 -13.16 -0.97 14.08
N ASP A 90 -11.90 -1.06 13.69
CA ASP A 90 -11.28 -2.27 13.12
C ASP A 90 -10.53 -3.10 14.20
N ALA A 91 -10.61 -2.70 15.47
CA ALA A 91 -9.79 -3.25 16.55
C ALA A 91 -9.97 -4.76 16.79
N GLU A 92 -11.16 -5.29 16.53
CA GLU A 92 -11.45 -6.73 16.64
C GLU A 92 -10.69 -7.55 15.57
N ALA A 93 -10.74 -7.10 14.31
CA ALA A 93 -10.01 -7.73 13.21
C ALA A 93 -8.49 -7.66 13.45
N TRP A 94 -7.98 -6.50 13.89
CA TRP A 94 -6.58 -6.34 14.28
C TRP A 94 -6.18 -7.28 15.43
N ALA A 95 -7.02 -7.42 16.46
CA ALA A 95 -6.72 -8.31 17.57
C ALA A 95 -6.64 -9.77 17.11
N LEU A 96 -7.59 -10.23 16.30
CA LEU A 96 -7.62 -11.59 15.77
C LEU A 96 -6.43 -11.85 14.84
N ALA A 97 -6.08 -10.91 13.96
CA ALA A 97 -4.91 -11.01 13.08
C ALA A 97 -3.60 -11.11 13.87
N LEU A 98 -3.46 -10.27 14.90
CA LEU A 98 -2.28 -10.23 15.78
C LEU A 98 -2.17 -11.46 16.69
N ALA A 99 -3.27 -12.13 16.99
CA ALA A 99 -3.28 -13.35 17.79
C ALA A 99 -2.56 -14.52 17.08
N GLY A 100 -2.70 -14.60 15.75
CA GLY A 100 -1.99 -15.56 14.89
C GLY A 100 -0.60 -15.11 14.42
N SER A 101 -0.17 -13.89 14.76
CA SER A 101 1.10 -13.32 14.30
C SER A 101 2.28 -13.54 15.26
N ALA A 102 3.50 -13.30 14.77
CA ALA A 102 4.71 -13.36 15.58
C ALA A 102 4.71 -12.29 16.71
N PRO A 103 5.24 -12.61 17.93
CA PRO A 103 5.26 -11.66 19.05
C PRO A 103 5.86 -10.28 18.76
N PRO A 104 6.93 -10.14 17.94
CA PRO A 104 7.49 -8.84 17.60
C PRO A 104 6.49 -7.93 16.87
N LEU A 105 5.63 -8.50 16.01
CA LEU A 105 4.64 -7.72 15.26
C LEU A 105 3.60 -7.10 16.19
N ARG A 106 3.11 -7.87 17.16
CA ARG A 106 2.18 -7.39 18.19
C ARG A 106 2.78 -6.25 19.00
N ALA A 107 4.03 -6.39 19.44
CA ALA A 107 4.71 -5.35 20.19
C ALA A 107 4.91 -4.08 19.37
N LYS A 108 5.29 -4.22 18.09
CA LYS A 108 5.43 -3.12 17.13
C LYS A 108 4.10 -2.36 16.96
N VAL A 109 3.00 -3.06 16.72
CA VAL A 109 1.69 -2.43 16.52
C VAL A 109 1.24 -1.70 17.79
N LEU A 110 1.26 -2.35 18.95
CA LEU A 110 0.87 -1.71 20.21
C LEU A 110 1.76 -0.51 20.56
N GLY A 111 3.06 -0.59 20.28
CA GLY A 111 4.01 0.49 20.54
C GLY A 111 3.87 1.68 19.60
N ALA A 112 3.45 1.46 18.35
CA ALA A 112 3.21 2.53 17.39
C ALA A 112 1.95 3.34 17.71
N LEU A 113 0.92 2.71 18.28
CA LEU A 113 -0.35 3.36 18.60
C LEU A 113 -0.25 4.37 19.75
N ASN A 114 -1.16 5.35 19.76
CA ASN A 114 -1.32 6.21 20.93
C ASN A 114 -1.97 5.42 22.10
N ALA A 115 -1.84 5.93 23.33
CA ALA A 115 -2.28 5.24 24.53
C ALA A 115 -3.76 4.79 24.49
N SER A 116 -4.65 5.59 23.91
CA SER A 116 -6.07 5.25 23.79
C SER A 116 -6.30 4.12 22.80
N ALA A 117 -5.70 4.20 21.62
CA ALA A 117 -5.83 3.18 20.56
C ALA A 117 -5.18 1.85 20.99
N ALA A 118 -4.00 1.92 21.61
CA ALA A 118 -3.32 0.74 22.16
C ALA A 118 -4.18 0.06 23.24
N LEU A 119 -4.81 0.82 24.14
CA LEU A 119 -5.71 0.27 25.15
C LEU A 119 -6.92 -0.41 24.53
N VAL A 120 -7.55 0.19 23.51
CA VAL A 120 -8.68 -0.42 22.79
C VAL A 120 -8.25 -1.77 22.20
N LEU A 121 -7.16 -1.80 21.44
CA LEU A 121 -6.65 -3.02 20.82
C LEU A 121 -6.26 -4.08 21.86
N GLN A 122 -5.62 -3.67 22.95
CA GLN A 122 -5.23 -4.58 24.04
C GLN A 122 -6.45 -5.23 24.69
N ARG A 123 -7.54 -4.49 24.91
CA ARG A 123 -8.79 -5.06 25.45
C ARG A 123 -9.40 -6.10 24.52
N HIS A 124 -9.35 -5.87 23.21
CA HIS A 124 -9.81 -6.86 22.25
C HIS A 124 -8.93 -8.12 22.28
N LEU A 125 -7.60 -7.98 22.34
CA LEU A 125 -6.66 -9.09 22.48
C LEU A 125 -6.90 -9.93 23.74
N GLU A 126 -7.10 -9.28 24.89
CA GLU A 126 -7.40 -9.95 26.17
C GLU A 126 -8.80 -10.59 26.19
N GLY A 127 -9.73 -10.01 25.43
CA GLY A 127 -11.09 -10.50 25.25
C GLY A 127 -11.25 -11.58 24.19
N LEU A 128 -10.18 -11.96 23.48
CA LEU A 128 -10.23 -13.05 22.51
C LEU A 128 -10.57 -14.35 23.23
N GLY A 129 -11.76 -14.90 22.92
CA GLY A 129 -12.10 -16.26 23.28
C GLY A 129 -11.29 -17.27 22.47
N PRO A 130 -11.65 -18.57 22.53
CA PRO A 130 -11.05 -19.57 21.65
C PRO A 130 -11.30 -19.22 20.17
N PHE A 131 -10.23 -19.15 19.38
CA PHE A 131 -10.27 -18.89 17.93
C PHE A 131 -9.52 -19.99 17.18
N ARG A 132 -9.82 -20.15 15.88
CA ARG A 132 -9.10 -21.08 15.01
C ARG A 132 -7.99 -20.36 14.28
N LEU A 133 -6.95 -21.11 13.90
CA LEU A 133 -5.88 -20.59 13.05
C LEU A 133 -6.42 -20.00 11.75
N SER A 134 -7.40 -20.67 11.12
CA SER A 134 -8.07 -20.17 9.92
C SER A 134 -8.72 -18.80 10.11
N ASP A 135 -9.25 -18.52 11.29
CA ASP A 135 -9.92 -17.25 11.58
C ASP A 135 -8.87 -16.12 11.66
N THR A 136 -7.68 -16.43 12.19
CA THR A 136 -6.57 -15.48 12.22
C THR A 136 -6.03 -15.18 10.82
N GLU A 137 -5.93 -16.17 9.94
CA GLU A 137 -5.49 -15.98 8.55
C GLU A 137 -6.47 -15.11 7.76
N VAL A 138 -7.78 -15.33 7.94
CA VAL A 138 -8.83 -14.50 7.34
C VAL A 138 -8.71 -13.05 7.82
N ALA A 139 -8.54 -12.84 9.13
CA ALA A 139 -8.36 -11.50 9.70
C ALA A 139 -7.09 -10.81 9.20
N GLN A 140 -5.98 -11.56 9.03
CA GLN A 140 -4.74 -11.02 8.47
C GLN A 140 -4.93 -10.53 7.04
N VAL A 141 -5.63 -11.29 6.20
CA VAL A 141 -5.96 -10.88 4.82
C VAL A 141 -6.85 -9.65 4.82
N GLU A 142 -7.89 -9.62 5.66
CA GLU A 142 -8.80 -8.48 5.76
C GLU A 142 -8.07 -7.20 6.17
N VAL A 143 -7.23 -7.26 7.20
CA VAL A 143 -6.44 -6.12 7.65
C VAL A 143 -5.43 -5.69 6.58
N ALA A 144 -4.76 -6.63 5.91
CA ALA A 144 -3.83 -6.31 4.84
C ALA A 144 -4.51 -5.65 3.62
N GLU A 145 -5.71 -6.10 3.23
CA GLU A 145 -6.53 -5.41 2.21
C GLU A 145 -6.89 -3.99 2.64
N ARG A 146 -7.24 -3.79 3.91
CA ARG A 146 -7.57 -2.45 4.42
C ARG A 146 -6.39 -1.49 4.38
N ILE A 147 -5.20 -1.96 4.73
CA ILE A 147 -3.96 -1.17 4.62
C ILE A 147 -3.66 -0.83 3.16
N ARG A 148 -3.86 -1.78 2.23
CA ARG A 148 -3.70 -1.53 0.79
C ARG A 148 -4.68 -0.48 0.28
N MET A 149 -5.94 -0.53 0.69
CA MET A 149 -6.93 0.50 0.35
C MET A 149 -6.54 1.89 0.86
N LEU A 150 -5.97 1.98 2.07
CA LEU A 150 -5.46 3.26 2.59
C LEU A 150 -4.26 3.77 1.79
N SER A 151 -3.39 2.86 1.34
CA SER A 151 -2.28 3.24 0.46
C SER A 151 -2.76 3.72 -0.92
N ASP A 152 -3.76 3.06 -1.50
CA ASP A 152 -4.38 3.49 -2.77
C ASP A 152 -4.99 4.90 -2.67
N GLN A 153 -5.44 5.29 -1.47
CA GLN A 153 -5.96 6.63 -1.17
C GLN A 153 -4.86 7.65 -0.86
N GLY A 154 -3.59 7.24 -0.84
CA GLY A 154 -2.45 8.09 -0.50
C GLY A 154 -2.37 8.44 1.00
N ALA A 155 -3.09 7.71 1.87
CA ALA A 155 -3.05 7.97 3.32
C ALA A 155 -1.80 7.38 4.00
N LEU A 156 -1.13 6.43 3.36
CA LEU A 156 0.12 5.81 3.81
C LEU A 156 0.90 5.21 2.64
N ASP A 157 2.19 4.99 2.84
CA ASP A 157 3.03 4.25 1.90
C ASP A 157 3.18 2.80 2.36
N LEU A 158 3.38 1.90 1.39
CA LEU A 158 3.69 0.50 1.65
C LEU A 158 5.19 0.25 1.55
N PRO A 159 5.73 -0.64 2.41
CA PRO A 159 7.14 -0.97 2.39
C PRO A 159 7.54 -1.63 1.06
N ASP A 160 8.77 -1.37 0.63
CA ASP A 160 9.30 -1.93 -0.61
C ASP A 160 9.34 -3.48 -0.55
N PRO A 161 8.81 -4.21 -1.55
CA PRO A 161 8.84 -5.67 -1.56
C PRO A 161 10.27 -6.25 -1.60
N SER A 162 11.25 -5.52 -2.13
CA SER A 162 12.64 -5.99 -2.29
C SER A 162 13.37 -6.27 -0.97
N GLY A 163 12.85 -5.78 0.17
CA GLY A 163 13.41 -6.03 1.50
C GLY A 163 13.00 -7.34 2.16
N ARG A 164 12.18 -8.17 1.49
CA ARG A 164 11.91 -9.54 1.94
C ARG A 164 13.09 -10.42 1.51
N GLU A 165 14.14 -10.48 2.32
CA GLU A 165 15.14 -11.53 2.14
C GLU A 165 14.42 -12.87 2.02
N GLU A 166 14.74 -13.60 0.94
CA GLU A 166 14.28 -14.93 0.63
C GLU A 166 14.47 -15.84 1.85
N VAL A 167 13.42 -16.03 2.65
CA VAL A 167 13.31 -17.21 3.51
C VAL A 167 12.88 -18.36 2.59
N LEU A 168 13.77 -18.73 1.67
CA LEU A 168 13.77 -20.04 1.04
C LEU A 168 14.45 -20.98 2.03
N VAL A 169 13.64 -21.63 2.87
CA VAL A 169 14.05 -22.81 3.65
C VAL A 169 13.69 -24.06 2.87
#